data_AF-A0A963RB85-F1
#
_entry.id   AF-A0A963RB85-F1
#
_cell.length_a   1.000
_cell.length_b   1.000
_cell.length_c   1.000
_cell.angle_alpha   90.00
_cell.angle_beta   90.00
_cell.angle_gamma   90.00
#
_symmetry.space_group_name_H-M   'P 1'
#
loop_
_entity.id
_entity.type
_entity.pdbx_description
1 polymer ?
#
loop_
_entity_poly.entity_id
_entity_poly.type
_entity_poly.pdbx_seq_one_letter_code
_entity_poly.pdbx_strand_id
1 'polypeptide(L)'
;MSFWAYMLHCRGGAYYTGHTDDLEKRISEHQGGLIEGFTSARLPVELVWSQEFPTRIEALEAEQRIKGWSRKKKMALIRGDWDEISMLAKAKNGASTGSARTGLVVSGDVVAALLEEAAQAAPEECCGLLLGHGERIALVQPAANVADDRTRRFEIDPYALLAAHKAARDGGPDILGYYHSHPDGHPVPSATDCEHASGDGRVWAIVAGGEVTFWRDSEQGFEPVGHHLI
;
A
#
# COMPACT_ATOMS: atom_id res chain seq x y z
N MET A 1 -13.21 -15.01 15.20
CA MET A 1 -12.03 -15.79 14.78
C MET A 1 -10.90 -14.80 14.72
N SER A 2 -9.75 -15.12 15.32
CA SER A 2 -8.61 -14.22 15.37
C SER A 2 -7.62 -14.59 14.28
N PHE A 3 -7.05 -13.58 13.63
CA PHE A 3 -6.02 -13.77 12.61
C PHE A 3 -4.71 -13.21 13.14
N TRP A 4 -3.60 -13.79 12.69
CA TRP A 4 -2.28 -13.48 13.21
C TRP A 4 -1.37 -13.11 12.07
N ALA A 5 -0.64 -12.00 12.20
CA ALA A 5 0.58 -11.78 11.44
C ALA A 5 1.77 -12.17 12.31
N TYR A 6 2.78 -12.81 11.72
CA TYR A 6 3.94 -13.29 12.46
C TYR A 6 5.24 -13.14 11.67
N MET A 7 6.35 -13.09 12.40
CA MET A 7 7.69 -13.07 11.87
C MET A 7 8.55 -14.16 12.52
N LEU A 8 9.22 -14.95 11.68
CA LEU A 8 10.19 -15.94 12.11
C LEU A 8 11.60 -15.48 11.76
N HIS A 9 12.53 -15.73 12.65
CA HIS A 9 13.96 -15.66 12.39
C HIS A 9 14.48 -17.05 12.03
N CYS A 10 15.03 -17.18 10.82
CA CYS A 10 15.53 -18.44 10.29
C CYS A 10 17.07 -18.50 10.38
N ARG A 11 17.62 -19.72 10.40
CA ARG A 11 19.07 -19.93 10.32
C ARG A 11 19.66 -19.22 9.11
N GLY A 12 20.78 -18.53 9.32
CA GLY A 12 21.41 -17.66 8.32
C GLY A 12 20.93 -16.21 8.40
N GLY A 13 20.17 -15.85 9.44
CA GLY A 13 19.77 -14.47 9.71
C GLY A 13 18.60 -14.00 8.85
N ALA A 14 17.95 -14.87 8.07
CA ALA A 14 16.80 -14.49 7.25
C ALA A 14 15.55 -14.27 8.12
N TYR A 15 14.68 -13.35 7.68
CA TYR A 15 13.37 -13.16 8.31
C TYR A 15 12.28 -13.61 7.36
N TYR A 16 11.41 -14.49 7.85
CA TYR A 16 10.19 -14.91 7.17
C TYR A 16 9.00 -14.20 7.82
N THR A 17 8.06 -13.72 7.02
CA THR A 17 6.82 -13.09 7.48
C THR A 17 5.64 -13.81 6.87
N GLY A 18 4.62 -14.10 7.66
CA GLY A 18 3.39 -14.75 7.19
C GLY A 18 2.19 -14.32 8.03
N HIS A 19 1.01 -14.74 7.58
CA HIS A 19 -0.21 -14.67 8.38
C HIS A 19 -0.88 -16.05 8.50
N THR A 20 -1.70 -16.24 9.53
CA THR A 20 -2.46 -17.48 9.77
C THR A 20 -3.64 -17.21 10.70
N ASP A 21 -4.62 -18.09 10.68
CA ASP A 21 -5.73 -18.19 11.64
C ASP A 21 -5.37 -19.02 12.89
N ASP A 22 -4.31 -19.84 12.82
CA ASP A 22 -3.82 -20.68 13.93
C ASP A 22 -2.30 -20.57 14.07
N LEU A 23 -1.87 -19.61 14.88
CA LEU A 23 -0.46 -19.27 15.06
C LEU A 23 0.36 -20.42 15.66
N GLU A 24 -0.15 -21.06 16.72
CA GLU A 24 0.57 -22.13 17.42
C GLU A 24 0.81 -23.32 16.51
N LYS A 25 -0.24 -23.78 15.81
CA LYS A 25 -0.12 -24.87 14.86
C LYS A 25 0.88 -24.53 13.76
N ARG A 26 0.81 -23.31 13.21
CA ARG A 26 1.67 -22.88 12.11
C ARG A 26 3.14 -22.78 12.50
N ILE A 27 3.44 -22.31 13.72
CA ILE A 27 4.82 -22.26 14.24
C ILE A 27 5.36 -23.68 14.42
N SER A 28 4.57 -24.58 14.99
CA SER A 28 4.96 -25.98 15.18
C SER A 28 5.27 -26.66 13.83
N GLU A 29 4.45 -26.41 12.80
CA GLU A 29 4.71 -26.89 11.43
C GLU A 29 6.03 -26.36 10.86
N HIS A 30 6.33 -25.07 11.05
CA HIS A 30 7.58 -24.47 10.60
C HIS A 30 8.79 -25.00 11.36
N GLN A 31 8.70 -25.17 12.69
CA GLN A 31 9.77 -25.70 13.54
C GLN A 31 10.06 -27.18 13.25
N GLY A 32 9.01 -27.97 13.01
CA GLY A 32 9.12 -29.37 12.62
C GLY A 32 9.57 -29.59 11.17
N GLY A 33 9.73 -28.52 10.38
CA GLY A 33 10.07 -28.62 8.96
C GLY A 33 9.00 -29.32 8.11
N LEU A 34 7.77 -29.41 8.62
CA LEU A 34 6.66 -30.15 8.00
C LEU A 34 6.14 -29.46 6.73
N ILE A 35 6.43 -28.16 6.57
CA ILE A 35 6.11 -27.39 5.38
C ILE A 35 7.34 -27.36 4.47
N GLU A 36 7.27 -28.08 3.35
CA GLU A 36 8.26 -27.97 2.29
C GLU A 36 8.31 -26.54 1.75
N GLY A 37 9.47 -25.87 1.87
CA GLY A 37 9.63 -24.51 1.37
C GLY A 37 10.78 -23.74 2.02
N PHE A 38 10.64 -22.41 2.02
CA PHE A 38 11.70 -21.49 2.42
C PHE A 38 12.23 -21.72 3.85
N THR A 39 11.33 -22.08 4.77
CA THR A 39 11.63 -22.28 6.20
C THR A 39 12.21 -23.65 6.51
N SER A 40 11.78 -24.73 5.83
CA SER A 40 12.29 -26.08 6.08
C SER A 40 13.77 -26.23 5.69
N ALA A 41 14.22 -25.47 4.69
CA ALA A 41 15.64 -25.40 4.30
C ALA A 41 16.51 -24.56 5.27
N ARG A 42 15.91 -23.86 6.25
CA ARG A 42 16.58 -22.86 7.10
C ARG A 42 16.29 -23.03 8.59
N LEU A 43 16.14 -24.28 9.03
CA LEU A 43 16.01 -24.64 10.45
C LEU A 43 17.32 -24.40 11.23
N PRO A 44 17.26 -24.06 12.53
CA PRO A 44 16.04 -23.80 13.31
C PRO A 44 15.38 -22.47 12.93
N VAL A 45 14.07 -22.39 13.15
CA VAL A 45 13.27 -21.17 13.00
C VAL A 45 12.67 -20.78 14.36
N GLU A 46 12.76 -19.50 14.69
CA GLU A 46 12.29 -18.95 15.96
C GLU A 46 11.23 -17.89 15.71
N LEU A 47 10.10 -17.93 16.44
CA LEU A 47 9.15 -16.83 16.42
C LEU A 47 9.77 -15.63 17.13
N VAL A 48 9.89 -14.51 16.42
CA VAL A 48 10.49 -13.28 16.95
C VAL A 48 9.48 -12.14 17.07
N TRP A 49 8.32 -12.24 16.41
CA TRP A 49 7.24 -11.26 16.53
C TRP A 49 5.91 -11.88 16.09
N SER A 50 4.82 -11.50 16.74
CA SER A 50 3.45 -11.78 16.29
C SER A 50 2.49 -10.69 16.76
N GLN A 51 1.41 -10.50 16.01
CA GLN A 51 0.31 -9.61 16.37
C GLN A 51 -1.04 -10.23 15.94
N GLU A 52 -2.03 -10.09 16.82
CA GLU A 52 -3.41 -10.51 16.61
C GLU A 52 -4.21 -9.40 15.90
N PHE A 53 -5.08 -9.81 14.99
CA PHE A 53 -5.99 -8.96 14.24
C PHE A 53 -7.40 -9.55 14.23
N PRO A 54 -8.44 -8.71 14.31
CA PRO A 54 -9.82 -9.16 14.28
C PRO A 54 -10.23 -9.68 12.89
N THR A 55 -9.55 -9.26 11.81
CA THR A 55 -9.84 -9.71 10.45
C THR A 55 -8.61 -10.28 9.74
N ARG A 56 -8.86 -11.15 8.74
CA ARG A 56 -7.82 -11.74 7.91
C ARG A 56 -7.10 -10.69 7.07
N ILE A 57 -7.83 -9.66 6.65
CA ILE A 57 -7.32 -8.57 5.82
C ILE A 57 -6.29 -7.78 6.59
N GLU A 58 -6.59 -7.34 7.81
CA GLU A 58 -5.62 -6.60 8.64
C GLU A 58 -4.34 -7.42 8.91
N ALA A 59 -4.48 -8.73 9.15
CA ALA A 59 -3.32 -9.62 9.31
C ALA A 59 -2.48 -9.72 8.02
N LEU A 60 -3.14 -9.78 6.85
CA LEU A 60 -2.48 -9.81 5.55
C LEU A 60 -1.79 -8.47 5.24
N GLU A 61 -2.43 -7.34 5.54
CA GLU A 61 -1.86 -6.00 5.37
C GLU A 61 -0.63 -5.80 6.26
N ALA A 62 -0.72 -6.24 7.52
CA ALA A 62 0.41 -6.22 8.44
C ALA A 62 1.57 -7.08 7.92
N GLU A 63 1.30 -8.30 7.43
CA GLU A 63 2.32 -9.14 6.78
C GLU A 63 3.00 -8.39 5.63
N GLN A 64 2.22 -7.83 4.71
CA GLN A 64 2.75 -7.15 3.52
C GLN A 64 3.60 -5.93 3.88
N ARG A 65 3.10 -5.11 4.81
CA ARG A 65 3.82 -3.92 5.30
C ARG A 65 5.18 -4.33 5.85
N ILE A 66 5.20 -5.36 6.69
CA ILE A 66 6.42 -5.84 7.35
C ILE A 66 7.35 -6.55 6.34
N LYS A 67 6.82 -7.30 5.36
CA LYS A 67 7.61 -8.03 4.36
C LYS A 67 8.55 -7.09 3.59
N GLY A 68 8.07 -5.90 3.23
CA GLY A 68 8.83 -4.84 2.55
C GLY A 68 9.79 -4.04 3.44
N TRP A 69 9.80 -4.26 4.76
CA TRP A 69 10.68 -3.51 5.66
C TRP A 69 12.15 -3.93 5.53
N SER A 70 13.01 -2.92 5.69
CA SER A 70 14.45 -3.14 5.80
C SER A 70 14.74 -4.03 7.02
N ARG A 71 15.88 -4.74 6.98
CA ARG A 71 16.33 -5.56 8.11
C ARG A 71 16.33 -4.77 9.43
N LYS A 72 16.81 -3.52 9.41
CA LYS A 72 16.85 -2.64 10.59
C LYS A 72 15.46 -2.37 11.15
N LYS A 73 14.48 -2.08 10.30
CA LYS A 73 13.11 -1.79 10.73
C LYS A 73 12.39 -3.04 11.27
N LYS A 74 12.68 -4.22 10.70
CA LYS A 74 12.23 -5.51 11.26
C LYS A 74 12.85 -5.79 12.63
N MET A 75 14.14 -5.49 12.82
CA MET A 75 14.80 -5.63 14.12
C MET A 75 14.24 -4.66 15.17
N ALA A 76 13.96 -3.42 14.79
CA ALA A 76 13.33 -2.44 15.66
C ALA A 76 11.91 -2.90 16.09
N LEU A 77 11.15 -3.49 15.17
CA LEU A 77 9.85 -4.12 15.48
C LEU A 77 9.98 -5.26 16.50
N ILE A 78 10.96 -6.16 16.31
CA ILE A 78 11.22 -7.27 17.23
C ILE A 78 11.60 -6.74 18.63
N ARG A 79 12.30 -5.61 18.72
CA ARG A 79 12.69 -4.97 19.98
C ARG A 79 11.55 -4.18 20.65
N GLY A 80 10.44 -3.95 19.94
CA GLY A 80 9.39 -3.03 20.38
C GLY A 80 9.83 -1.57 20.41
N ASP A 81 10.88 -1.21 19.67
CA ASP A 81 11.43 0.14 19.61
C ASP A 81 10.69 0.96 18.55
N TRP A 82 9.51 1.45 18.94
CA TRP A 82 8.65 2.25 18.07
C TRP A 82 9.31 3.56 17.61
N ASP A 83 10.19 4.14 18.42
CA ASP A 83 10.93 5.35 18.10
C ASP A 83 11.95 5.09 16.97
N GLU A 84 12.69 3.97 17.04
CA GLU A 84 13.62 3.56 15.98
C GLU A 84 12.86 3.20 14.69
N ILE A 85 11.69 2.55 14.79
CA ILE A 85 10.82 2.27 13.61
C ILE A 85 10.38 3.57 12.93
N SER A 86 9.97 4.57 13.73
CA SER A 86 9.53 5.89 13.25
C SER A 86 10.70 6.66 12.61
N MET A 87 11.87 6.69 13.27
CA MET A 87 13.07 7.33 12.72
C MET A 87 13.52 6.65 11.41
N LEU A 88 13.50 5.32 11.32
CA LEU A 88 13.87 4.60 10.11
C LEU A 88 12.86 4.78 8.97
N ALA A 89 11.59 5.04 9.29
CA ALA A 89 10.60 5.45 8.30
C ALA A 89 10.91 6.87 7.77
N LYS A 90 11.21 7.80 8.68
CA LYS A 90 11.56 9.19 8.35
C LYS A 90 12.88 9.32 7.59
N ALA A 91 13.89 8.52 7.93
CA ALA A 91 15.21 8.54 7.28
C ALA A 91 15.18 8.09 5.80
N LYS A 92 14.18 7.28 5.40
CA LYS A 92 13.97 6.94 3.98
C LYS A 92 13.32 8.09 3.19
N ASN A 93 12.59 8.96 3.90
CA ASN A 93 11.97 10.18 3.37
C ASN A 93 12.84 11.43 3.59
N GLY A 94 13.98 11.28 4.26
CA GLY A 94 14.79 12.37 4.79
C GLY A 94 16.09 12.59 4.04
N ALA A 95 16.00 12.87 2.73
CA ALA A 95 17.01 13.62 2.00
C ALA A 95 16.41 14.24 0.73
N SER A 96 15.61 15.30 0.89
CA SER A 96 15.83 16.47 0.04
C SER A 96 15.59 17.72 0.86
N THR A 97 16.70 18.35 1.26
CA THR A 97 16.72 19.78 1.53
C THR A 97 16.51 20.47 0.18
N GLY A 98 15.28 20.91 -0.06
CA GLY A 98 14.89 21.56 -1.31
C GLY A 98 13.64 22.40 -1.09
N SER A 99 13.87 23.62 -0.61
CA SER A 99 12.88 24.69 -0.49
C SER A 99 12.06 24.85 -1.79
N ALA A 100 10.74 24.94 -1.64
CA ALA A 100 9.79 25.65 -2.50
C ALA A 100 9.83 25.33 -4.02
N ARG A 101 9.09 24.29 -4.44
CA ARG A 101 8.27 24.15 -5.68
C ARG A 101 7.97 22.66 -5.94
N THR A 102 6.89 22.11 -5.38
CA THR A 102 6.48 20.70 -5.61
C THR A 102 5.05 20.65 -6.12
N GLY A 103 4.88 20.92 -7.42
CA GLY A 103 3.64 20.62 -8.13
C GLY A 103 3.77 19.25 -8.78
N LEU A 104 2.78 18.39 -8.57
CA LEU A 104 2.71 17.07 -9.20
C LEU A 104 2.70 17.23 -10.72
N VAL A 105 3.58 16.54 -11.44
CA VAL A 105 3.61 16.61 -12.90
C VAL A 105 2.75 15.49 -13.45
N VAL A 106 1.69 15.83 -14.18
CA VAL A 106 0.73 14.86 -14.72
C VAL A 106 0.64 15.06 -16.23
N SER A 107 0.75 13.97 -17.00
CA SER A 107 0.53 14.03 -18.45
C SER A 107 -0.94 14.35 -18.75
N GLY A 108 -1.21 15.15 -19.78
CA GLY A 108 -2.59 15.36 -20.27
C GLY A 108 -3.31 14.03 -20.58
N ASP A 109 -2.58 13.04 -21.09
CA ASP A 109 -3.10 11.70 -21.40
C ASP A 109 -3.58 10.95 -20.14
N VAL A 110 -2.92 11.18 -18.99
CA VAL A 110 -3.31 10.57 -17.71
C VAL A 110 -4.65 11.14 -17.24
N VAL A 111 -4.81 12.46 -17.30
CA VAL A 111 -6.08 13.10 -16.91
C VAL A 111 -7.21 12.66 -17.83
N ALA A 112 -6.97 12.60 -19.15
CA ALA A 112 -7.95 12.11 -20.11
C ALA A 112 -8.36 10.66 -19.82
N ALA A 113 -7.39 9.78 -19.54
CA ALA A 113 -7.66 8.38 -19.21
C ALA A 113 -8.49 8.22 -17.91
N LEU A 114 -8.17 8.99 -16.87
CA LEU A 114 -8.94 8.99 -15.61
C LEU A 114 -10.39 9.43 -15.82
N LEU A 115 -10.61 10.47 -16.61
CA LEU A 115 -11.95 10.98 -16.94
C LEU A 115 -12.75 9.98 -17.78
N GLU A 116 -12.10 9.38 -18.78
CA GLU A 116 -12.74 8.37 -19.64
C GLU A 116 -13.13 7.13 -18.84
N GLU A 117 -12.25 6.65 -17.97
CA GLU A 117 -12.52 5.50 -17.12
C GLU A 117 -13.66 5.75 -16.13
N ALA A 118 -13.64 6.90 -15.45
CA ALA A 118 -14.72 7.27 -14.54
C ALA A 118 -16.08 7.39 -15.27
N ALA A 119 -16.07 7.90 -16.50
CA ALA A 119 -17.27 7.98 -17.33
C ALA A 119 -17.78 6.60 -17.78
N GLN A 120 -16.89 5.64 -18.05
CA GLN A 120 -17.25 4.28 -18.43
C GLN A 120 -17.73 3.43 -17.25
N ALA A 121 -17.18 3.66 -16.06
CA ALA A 121 -17.56 2.94 -14.84
C ALA A 121 -18.89 3.39 -14.25
N ALA A 122 -19.33 4.63 -14.53
CA ALA A 122 -20.61 5.14 -14.03
C ALA A 122 -21.78 4.20 -14.38
N PRO A 123 -22.63 3.81 -13.40
CA PRO A 123 -22.81 4.41 -12.08
C PRO A 123 -21.96 3.81 -10.92
N GLU A 124 -21.04 2.88 -11.21
CA GLU A 124 -20.13 2.29 -10.21
C GLU A 124 -18.87 3.15 -10.01
N GLU A 125 -18.22 3.01 -8.86
CA GLU A 125 -16.91 3.62 -8.58
C GLU A 125 -15.80 2.84 -9.30
N CYS A 126 -14.97 3.54 -10.09
CA CYS A 126 -13.71 3.00 -10.59
C CYS A 126 -12.60 3.22 -9.58
N CYS A 127 -11.59 2.37 -9.60
CA CYS A 127 -10.38 2.55 -8.82
C CYS A 127 -9.15 2.02 -9.53
N GLY A 128 -7.97 2.55 -9.21
CA GLY A 128 -6.74 2.06 -9.81
C GLY A 128 -5.48 2.69 -9.24
N LEU A 129 -4.38 2.46 -9.93
CA LEU A 129 -3.04 2.84 -9.50
C LEU A 129 -2.50 4.00 -10.34
N LEU A 130 -1.87 4.97 -9.67
CA LEU A 130 -1.09 6.03 -10.30
C LEU A 130 0.37 5.58 -10.37
N LEU A 131 0.88 5.40 -11.58
CA LEU A 131 2.21 4.88 -11.84
C LEU A 131 3.11 5.97 -12.44
N GLY A 132 4.35 6.03 -11.97
CA GLY A 132 5.30 7.04 -12.43
C GLY A 132 6.65 6.96 -11.76
N HIS A 133 7.41 8.06 -11.83
CA HIS A 133 8.72 8.17 -11.18
C HIS A 133 8.87 9.54 -10.52
N GLY A 134 9.35 9.57 -9.29
CA GLY A 134 9.49 10.81 -8.52
C GLY A 134 8.14 11.51 -8.33
N GLU A 135 8.05 12.77 -8.75
CA GLU A 135 6.81 13.55 -8.71
C GLU A 135 6.05 13.60 -10.05
N ARG A 136 6.39 12.71 -10.99
CA ARG A 136 5.74 12.64 -12.30
C ARG A 136 4.87 11.39 -12.41
N ILE A 137 3.56 11.59 -12.53
CA ILE A 137 2.62 10.54 -12.93
C ILE A 137 2.67 10.40 -14.45
N ALA A 138 3.04 9.22 -14.91
CA ALA A 138 3.18 8.92 -16.33
C ALA A 138 2.07 8.02 -16.86
N LEU A 139 1.52 7.15 -16.01
CA LEU A 139 0.61 6.08 -16.39
C LEU A 139 -0.46 5.89 -15.30
N VAL A 140 -1.64 5.47 -15.74
CA VAL A 140 -2.71 4.99 -14.87
C VAL A 140 -2.96 3.53 -15.19
N GLN A 141 -3.16 2.74 -14.14
CA GLN A 141 -3.48 1.33 -14.28
C GLN A 141 -4.82 1.05 -13.60
N PRO A 142 -5.89 0.83 -14.37
CA PRO A 142 -7.19 0.39 -13.87
C PRO A 142 -7.05 -0.87 -13.03
N ALA A 143 -7.79 -0.92 -11.93
CA ALA A 143 -7.94 -2.11 -11.11
C ALA A 143 -9.43 -2.41 -10.92
N ALA A 144 -9.76 -3.70 -10.81
CA ALA A 144 -11.13 -4.06 -10.50
C ALA A 144 -11.48 -3.57 -9.10
N ASN A 145 -12.62 -2.89 -8.97
CA ASN A 145 -13.22 -2.59 -7.69
C ASN A 145 -13.83 -3.88 -7.12
N VAL A 146 -13.17 -4.46 -6.12
CA VAL A 146 -13.60 -5.72 -5.47
C VAL A 146 -14.47 -5.49 -4.24
N ALA A 147 -14.87 -4.24 -3.95
CA ALA A 147 -15.74 -3.92 -2.84
C ALA A 147 -17.13 -4.58 -2.97
N ASP A 148 -17.73 -4.93 -1.83
CA ASP A 148 -19.08 -5.50 -1.75
C ASP A 148 -20.18 -4.51 -2.19
N ASP A 149 -19.96 -3.20 -1.96
CA ASP A 149 -20.82 -2.11 -2.43
C ASP A 149 -20.00 -1.13 -3.29
N ARG A 150 -19.89 -1.46 -4.58
CA ARG A 150 -19.11 -0.72 -5.59
C ARG A 150 -19.66 0.66 -5.92
N THR A 151 -20.80 1.04 -5.33
CA THR A 151 -21.41 2.36 -5.55
C THR A 151 -21.05 3.36 -4.46
N ARG A 152 -20.44 2.92 -3.36
CA ARG A 152 -20.12 3.74 -2.18
C ARG A 152 -18.77 3.45 -1.55
N ARG A 153 -18.09 2.40 -2.04
CA ARG A 153 -16.78 1.96 -1.58
C ARG A 153 -15.96 1.46 -2.76
N PHE A 154 -14.67 1.68 -2.68
CA PHE A 154 -13.70 1.06 -3.57
C PHE A 154 -12.73 0.19 -2.79
N GLU A 155 -12.42 -0.98 -3.36
CA GLU A 155 -11.34 -1.84 -2.92
C GLU A 155 -10.54 -2.24 -4.16
N ILE A 156 -9.26 -1.86 -4.21
CA ILE A 156 -8.39 -2.14 -5.35
C ILE A 156 -8.03 -3.62 -5.34
N ASP A 157 -8.22 -4.31 -6.47
CA ASP A 157 -7.83 -5.71 -6.64
C ASP A 157 -6.37 -5.96 -6.15
N PRO A 158 -6.18 -6.84 -5.14
CA PRO A 158 -4.86 -7.20 -4.62
C PRO A 158 -3.91 -7.77 -5.69
N TYR A 159 -4.43 -8.41 -6.75
CA TYR A 159 -3.61 -8.89 -7.85
C TYR A 159 -3.03 -7.75 -8.69
N ALA A 160 -3.79 -6.67 -8.89
CA ALA A 160 -3.32 -5.48 -9.60
C ALA A 160 -2.17 -4.78 -8.84
N LEU A 161 -2.30 -4.68 -7.50
CA LEU A 161 -1.25 -4.17 -6.62
C LEU A 161 0.02 -5.03 -6.68
N LEU A 162 -0.13 -6.36 -6.62
CA LEU A 162 1.01 -7.28 -6.69
C LEU A 162 1.72 -7.21 -8.04
N ALA A 163 0.96 -7.10 -9.13
CA ALA A 163 1.49 -6.96 -10.49
C ALA A 163 2.27 -5.64 -10.64
N ALA A 164 1.72 -4.52 -10.17
CA ALA A 164 2.39 -3.22 -10.22
C ALA A 164 3.67 -3.19 -9.38
N HIS A 165 3.63 -3.74 -8.16
CA HIS A 165 4.85 -3.86 -7.34
C HIS A 165 5.91 -4.77 -7.96
N LYS A 166 5.51 -5.81 -8.69
CA LYS A 166 6.43 -6.65 -9.44
C LYS A 166 7.05 -5.87 -10.60
N ALA A 167 6.25 -5.16 -11.38
CA ALA A 167 6.71 -4.34 -12.49
C ALA A 167 7.73 -3.29 -12.05
N ALA A 168 7.46 -2.57 -10.94
CA ALA A 168 8.39 -1.60 -10.38
C ALA A 168 9.76 -2.22 -10.03
N ARG A 169 9.77 -3.43 -9.44
CA ARG A 169 11.02 -4.14 -9.12
C ARG A 169 11.79 -4.58 -10.37
N ASP A 170 11.08 -4.87 -11.45
CA ASP A 170 11.65 -5.27 -12.73
C ASP A 170 12.11 -4.06 -13.57
N GLY A 171 12.12 -2.85 -12.99
CA GLY A 171 12.56 -1.60 -13.62
C GLY A 171 11.44 -0.79 -14.27
N GLY A 172 10.17 -1.17 -14.05
CA GLY A 172 8.99 -0.43 -14.47
C GLY A 172 8.67 0.77 -13.55
N PRO A 173 7.57 1.47 -13.81
CA PRO A 173 7.17 2.64 -13.04
C PRO A 173 6.80 2.29 -11.60
N ASP A 174 7.13 3.20 -10.68
CA ASP A 174 6.78 3.10 -9.27
C ASP A 174 5.31 3.44 -9.04
N ILE A 175 4.73 2.87 -7.97
CA ILE A 175 3.40 3.24 -7.52
C ILE A 175 3.52 4.54 -6.72
N LEU A 176 3.07 5.65 -7.32
CA LEU A 176 3.06 6.97 -6.69
C LEU A 176 1.79 7.20 -5.87
N GLY A 177 0.73 6.45 -6.17
CA GLY A 177 -0.58 6.73 -5.62
C GLY A 177 -1.69 5.83 -6.10
N TYR A 178 -2.90 6.22 -5.73
CA TYR A 178 -4.15 5.56 -6.07
C TYR A 178 -5.13 6.57 -6.65
N TYR A 179 -6.11 6.10 -7.40
CA TYR A 179 -7.22 6.94 -7.83
C TYR A 179 -8.54 6.22 -7.69
N HIS A 180 -9.60 7.00 -7.54
CA HIS A 180 -10.97 6.51 -7.56
C HIS A 180 -11.93 7.57 -8.09
N SER A 181 -13.12 7.15 -8.51
CA SER A 181 -14.19 8.06 -8.92
C SER A 181 -15.29 8.16 -7.88
N HIS A 182 -15.87 9.36 -7.74
CA HIS A 182 -17.11 9.59 -7.00
C HIS A 182 -18.26 9.84 -7.99
N PRO A 183 -19.20 8.88 -8.15
CA PRO A 183 -20.40 9.05 -8.94
C PRO A 183 -21.30 10.19 -8.43
N ASP A 184 -21.21 10.48 -7.13
CA ASP A 184 -22.00 11.52 -6.43
C ASP A 184 -21.55 12.97 -6.77
N GLY A 185 -20.51 13.14 -7.59
CA GLY A 185 -20.19 14.40 -8.24
C GLY A 185 -19.24 15.33 -7.47
N HIS A 186 -18.67 14.90 -6.35
CA HIS A 186 -17.73 15.70 -5.55
C HIS A 186 -16.28 15.19 -5.64
N PRO A 187 -15.35 15.93 -6.27
CA PRO A 187 -13.96 15.51 -6.42
C PRO A 187 -13.15 15.90 -5.18
N VAL A 188 -13.59 15.48 -4.00
CA VAL A 188 -12.92 15.75 -2.71
C VAL A 188 -12.91 14.47 -1.86
N PRO A 189 -11.90 14.25 -1.00
CA PRO A 189 -11.85 13.08 -0.13
C PRO A 189 -13.05 13.07 0.81
N SER A 190 -13.75 11.94 0.85
CA SER A 190 -14.82 11.68 1.80
C SER A 190 -14.25 11.37 3.19
N ALA A 191 -15.10 11.38 4.22
CA ALA A 191 -14.70 10.95 5.57
C ALA A 191 -14.19 9.51 5.58
N THR A 192 -14.75 8.65 4.73
CA THR A 192 -14.32 7.26 4.56
C THR A 192 -12.94 7.17 3.90
N ASP A 193 -12.62 8.04 2.95
CA ASP A 193 -11.27 8.09 2.37
C ASP A 193 -10.23 8.47 3.43
N CYS A 194 -10.56 9.46 4.28
CA CYS A 194 -9.68 9.89 5.37
C CYS A 194 -9.44 8.78 6.42
N GLU A 195 -10.42 7.89 6.64
CA GLU A 195 -10.26 6.74 7.54
C GLU A 195 -9.35 5.65 6.97
N HIS A 196 -9.32 5.49 5.64
CA HIS A 196 -8.44 4.53 4.95
C HIS A 196 -7.07 5.11 4.58
N ALA A 197 -6.87 6.42 4.81
CA ALA A 197 -5.60 7.10 4.63
C ALA A 197 -4.54 6.48 5.57
N SER A 198 -3.42 6.08 4.98
CA SER A 198 -2.33 5.40 5.70
C SER A 198 -1.27 6.37 6.23
N GLY A 199 -1.38 7.66 5.91
CA GLY A 199 -0.42 8.70 6.24
C GLY A 199 0.93 8.49 5.54
N ASP A 200 0.94 7.81 4.38
CA ASP A 200 2.16 7.27 3.79
C ASP A 200 2.82 8.18 2.74
N GLY A 201 2.26 9.37 2.51
CA GLY A 201 2.77 10.35 1.54
C GLY A 201 2.34 10.11 0.10
N ARG A 202 1.51 9.09 -0.17
CA ARG A 202 1.05 8.77 -1.52
C ARG A 202 0.05 9.79 -2.05
N VAL A 203 -0.01 9.87 -3.37
CA VAL A 203 -0.97 10.71 -4.08
C VAL A 203 -2.29 9.98 -4.23
N TRP A 204 -3.39 10.68 -4.03
CA TRP A 204 -4.74 10.22 -4.26
C TRP A 204 -5.39 11.12 -5.30
N ALA A 205 -5.82 10.54 -6.42
CA ALA A 205 -6.57 11.28 -7.44
C ALA A 205 -8.05 10.94 -7.34
N ILE A 206 -8.90 11.97 -7.22
CA ILE A 206 -10.35 11.80 -7.09
C ILE A 206 -11.01 12.39 -8.32
N VAL A 207 -11.78 11.56 -9.02
CA VAL A 207 -12.44 11.92 -10.26
C VAL A 207 -13.94 12.08 -10.01
N ALA A 208 -14.49 13.26 -10.26
CA ALA A 208 -15.93 13.47 -10.15
C ALA A 208 -16.39 14.62 -11.04
N GLY A 209 -17.61 14.53 -11.59
CA GLY A 209 -18.23 15.63 -12.33
C GLY A 209 -17.46 16.10 -13.58
N GLY A 210 -16.54 15.28 -14.11
CA GLY A 210 -15.67 15.66 -15.23
C GLY A 210 -14.37 16.36 -14.83
N GLU A 211 -14.05 16.41 -13.53
CA GLU A 211 -12.82 16.99 -13.00
C GLU A 211 -11.99 15.96 -12.23
N VAL A 212 -10.67 16.18 -12.18
CA VAL A 212 -9.72 15.37 -11.41
C VAL A 212 -9.00 16.26 -10.41
N THR A 213 -9.06 15.90 -9.13
CA THR A 213 -8.29 16.57 -8.07
C THR A 213 -7.25 15.63 -7.51
N PHE A 214 -6.11 16.19 -7.06
CA PHE A 214 -5.01 15.42 -6.50
C PHE A 214 -4.77 15.84 -5.06
N TRP A 215 -4.61 14.85 -4.20
CA TRP A 215 -4.43 14.98 -2.76
C TRP A 215 -3.22 14.17 -2.34
N ARG A 216 -2.49 14.61 -1.32
CA ARG A 216 -1.39 13.85 -0.73
C ARG A 216 -1.82 13.39 0.65
N ASP A 217 -1.74 12.09 0.86
CA ASP A 217 -1.99 11.49 2.15
C ASP A 217 -0.86 11.90 3.13
N SER A 218 -1.21 12.58 4.21
CA SER A 218 -0.29 13.05 5.24
C SER A 218 -0.71 12.54 6.63
N GLU A 219 0.19 12.60 7.61
CA GLU A 219 -0.13 12.27 9.01
C GLU A 219 -1.26 13.13 9.59
N GLN A 220 -1.60 14.27 8.97
CA GLN A 220 -2.69 15.18 9.38
C GLN A 220 -3.95 15.04 8.51
N GLY A 221 -3.97 14.06 7.58
CA GLY A 221 -5.04 13.85 6.60
C GLY A 221 -4.64 14.30 5.19
N PHE A 222 -5.62 14.43 4.30
CA PHE A 222 -5.37 14.80 2.90
C PHE A 222 -5.03 16.27 2.73
N GLU A 223 -3.88 16.53 2.13
CA GLU A 223 -3.47 17.87 1.72
C GLU A 223 -3.66 18.04 0.20
N PRO A 224 -4.29 19.13 -0.27
CA PRO A 224 -4.47 19.37 -1.70
C PRO A 224 -3.12 19.61 -2.38
N VAL A 225 -2.88 18.94 -3.51
CA VAL A 225 -1.64 19.05 -4.27
C VAL A 225 -1.91 19.78 -5.58
N GLY A 226 -1.19 20.88 -5.81
CA GLY A 226 -1.18 21.52 -7.12
C GLY A 226 -0.55 20.59 -8.16
N HIS A 227 -1.13 20.51 -9.35
CA HIS A 227 -0.57 19.75 -10.46
C HIS A 227 -0.26 20.63 -11.66
N HIS A 228 0.72 20.23 -12.45
CA HIS A 228 1.10 20.85 -13.71
C HIS A 228 0.93 19.84 -14.83
N LEU A 229 0.16 20.22 -15.86
CA LEU A 229 0.00 19.44 -17.08
C LEU A 229 1.21 19.64 -17.99
N ILE A 230 1.74 18.54 -18.53
CA ILE A 230 2.84 18.51 -19.50
C ILE A 230 2.46 17.75 -20.75
#